data_AF-A0A3L7YWX7-F1
#
_entry.id   AF-A0A3L7YWX7-F1
#
_cell.length_a   1.000
_cell.length_b   1.000
_cell.length_c   1.000
_cell.angle_alpha   90.00
_cell.angle_beta   90.00
_cell.angle_gamma   90.00
#
_symmetry.space_group_name_H-M   'P 1'
#
loop_
_entity.id
_entity.type
_entity.pdbx_description
1 polymer ?
#
loop_
_entity_poly.entity_id
_entity_poly.type
_entity_poly.pdbx_seq_one_letter_code
_entity_poly.pdbx_strand_id
1 'polypeptide(L)'
;MLTVIVILVAVALVWKFTPNPANKRAAGMMFQMLESFHIIDTTVNLDIFTQRLDLLSQLASTLPANADKSKSADMALRAYSDKYNRPISPTIRQILNQPQIATSTKFRDEAATAFFLRSCNKLETEIKTLKTSNARQRRVTQAHELADIIVDRLYSDEQQKYIDCIHSELARLSGSTSLHPL
;
A
#
# COMPACT_ATOMS: atom_id res chain seq x y z
N MET A 1 39.14 -7.91 41.66
CA MET A 1 37.95 -7.04 41.77
C MET A 1 37.85 -6.09 40.58
N LEU A 2 38.84 -5.22 40.34
CA LEU A 2 38.82 -4.26 39.22
C LEU A 2 38.72 -4.90 37.82
N THR A 3 39.47 -5.98 37.57
CA THR A 3 39.46 -6.73 36.31
C THR A 3 38.11 -7.39 35.99
N VAL A 4 37.39 -7.87 37.00
CA VAL A 4 36.05 -8.46 36.82
C VAL A 4 35.03 -7.39 36.41
N ILE A 5 35.13 -6.19 37.01
CA ILE A 5 34.26 -5.06 36.66
C ILE A 5 34.52 -4.61 35.21
N VAL A 6 35.79 -4.54 34.78
CA VAL A 6 36.15 -4.18 33.40
C VAL A 6 35.61 -5.21 32.40
N ILE A 7 35.71 -6.51 32.71
CA ILE A 7 35.16 -7.57 31.85
C ILE A 7 33.63 -7.46 31.76
N LEU A 8 32.93 -7.23 32.87
CA LEU A 8 31.47 -7.06 32.86
C LEU A 8 31.03 -5.83 32.05
N VAL A 9 31.74 -4.71 32.18
CA VAL A 9 31.47 -3.50 31.38
C VAL A 9 31.74 -3.75 29.90
N ALA A 10 32.84 -4.43 29.55
CA ALA A 10 33.14 -4.79 28.17
C ALA A 10 32.09 -5.74 27.57
N VAL A 11 31.64 -6.75 28.32
CA VAL A 11 30.58 -7.67 27.89
C VAL A 11 29.24 -6.94 27.73
N ALA A 12 28.90 -6.04 28.65
CA ALA A 12 27.69 -5.22 28.56
C ALA A 12 27.72 -4.27 27.35
N LEU A 13 28.88 -3.68 27.05
CA LEU A 13 29.07 -2.86 25.86
C LEU A 13 28.96 -3.70 24.58
N VAL A 14 29.62 -4.85 24.51
CA VAL A 14 29.53 -5.76 23.36
C VAL A 14 28.08 -6.22 23.14
N TRP A 15 27.34 -6.56 24.19
CA TRP A 15 25.91 -6.89 24.12
C TRP A 15 25.05 -5.71 23.63
N LYS A 16 25.37 -4.48 24.06
CA LYS A 16 24.70 -3.26 23.62
C LYS A 16 25.01 -2.93 22.15
N PHE A 17 26.18 -3.32 21.65
CA PHE A 17 26.61 -3.09 20.28
C PHE A 17 26.34 -4.26 19.33
N THR A 18 26.02 -5.46 19.83
CA THR A 18 25.56 -6.56 18.98
C THR A 18 24.27 -6.16 18.27
N PRO A 19 24.21 -6.21 16.93
CA PRO A 19 23.03 -5.80 16.19
C PRO A 19 21.88 -6.73 16.56
N ASN A 20 20.82 -6.17 17.15
CA ASN A 20 19.62 -6.92 17.49
C ASN A 20 19.09 -7.60 16.21
N PRO A 21 19.11 -8.94 16.11
CA PRO A 21 18.67 -9.64 14.90
C PRO A 21 17.19 -9.38 14.59
N ALA A 22 16.37 -9.09 15.60
CA ALA A 22 14.99 -8.67 15.42
C ALA A 22 14.87 -7.33 14.69
N ASN A 23 15.76 -6.36 14.95
CA ASN A 23 15.78 -5.08 14.22
C ASN A 23 16.15 -5.27 12.75
N LYS A 24 17.14 -6.14 12.47
CA LYS A 24 17.54 -6.43 11.08
C LYS A 24 16.39 -7.12 10.32
N ARG A 25 15.71 -8.07 10.95
CA ARG A 25 14.53 -8.73 10.38
C ARG A 25 13.38 -7.75 10.17
N ALA A 26 13.06 -6.94 11.17
CA ALA A 26 12.01 -5.93 11.08
C ALA A 26 12.30 -4.90 9.98
N ALA A 27 13.54 -4.43 9.85
CA ALA A 27 13.95 -3.55 8.76
C ALA A 27 13.74 -4.18 7.38
N GLY A 28 14.08 -5.46 7.21
CA GLY A 28 13.83 -6.21 5.97
C GLY A 28 12.33 -6.32 5.64
N MET A 29 11.49 -6.57 6.65
CA MET A 29 10.03 -6.61 6.47
C MET A 29 9.47 -5.22 6.13
N MET A 30 9.91 -4.17 6.83
CA MET A 30 9.52 -2.78 6.55
C MET A 30 9.95 -2.31 5.15
N PHE A 31 11.10 -2.78 4.66
CA PHE A 31 11.53 -2.57 3.28
C PHE A 31 10.56 -3.22 2.29
N GLN A 32 10.13 -4.46 2.54
CA GLN A 32 9.11 -5.13 1.72
C GLN A 32 7.75 -4.42 1.80
N MET A 33 7.40 -3.82 2.94
CA MET A 33 6.20 -3.00 3.09
C MET A 33 6.28 -1.75 2.19
N LEU A 34 7.44 -1.08 2.12
CA LEU A 34 7.67 0.05 1.20
C LEU A 34 7.50 -0.37 -0.27
N GLU A 35 8.08 -1.50 -0.67
CA GLU A 35 7.93 -2.03 -2.03
C GLU A 35 6.47 -2.39 -2.33
N SER A 36 5.78 -3.04 -1.39
CA SER A 36 4.39 -3.45 -1.56
C SER A 36 3.46 -2.26 -1.64
N PHE A 37 3.64 -1.25 -0.78
CA PHE A 37 2.88 -0.02 -0.80
C PHE A 37 3.03 0.73 -2.12
N HIS A 38 4.26 0.83 -2.64
CA HIS A 38 4.49 1.47 -3.94
C HIS A 38 3.75 0.74 -5.07
N ILE A 39 3.75 -0.60 -5.07
CA ILE A 39 3.01 -1.38 -6.07
C ILE A 39 1.50 -1.17 -5.91
N ILE A 40 0.97 -1.19 -4.67
CA ILE A 40 -0.44 -0.89 -4.38
C ILE A 40 -0.84 0.46 -4.99
N ASP A 41 0.01 1.47 -4.83
CA ASP A 41 -0.29 2.84 -5.23
C ASP A 41 -0.16 3.11 -6.74
N THR A 42 0.48 2.20 -7.48
CA THR A 42 0.76 2.39 -8.92
C THR A 42 0.07 1.37 -9.82
N THR A 43 -0.33 0.22 -9.28
CA THR A 43 -0.95 -0.84 -10.08
C THR A 43 -2.40 -0.51 -10.43
N VAL A 44 -2.82 -1.04 -11.58
CA VAL A 44 -4.21 -1.12 -12.06
C VAL A 44 -4.65 -2.57 -12.27
N ASN A 45 -3.79 -3.54 -11.92
CA ASN A 45 -4.10 -4.96 -11.97
C ASN A 45 -4.63 -5.39 -10.59
N LEU A 46 -5.86 -5.89 -10.57
CA LEU A 46 -6.59 -6.27 -9.35
C LEU A 46 -5.91 -7.40 -8.58
N ASP A 47 -5.37 -8.41 -9.25
CA ASP A 47 -4.72 -9.54 -8.60
C ASP A 47 -3.44 -9.09 -7.90
N ILE A 48 -2.62 -8.29 -8.60
CA ILE A 48 -1.41 -7.70 -8.04
C ILE A 48 -1.76 -6.80 -6.86
N PHE A 49 -2.77 -5.95 -7.00
CA PHE A 49 -3.25 -5.10 -5.90
C PHE A 49 -3.63 -5.92 -4.68
N THR A 50 -4.47 -6.94 -4.86
CA THR A 50 -4.98 -7.80 -3.78
C THR A 50 -3.83 -8.52 -3.07
N GLN A 51 -2.95 -9.19 -3.83
CA GLN A 51 -1.80 -9.90 -3.29
C GLN A 51 -0.88 -8.97 -2.48
N ARG A 52 -0.64 -7.74 -2.96
CA ARG A 52 0.24 -6.79 -2.29
C ARG A 52 -0.40 -6.17 -1.06
N LEU A 53 -1.72 -5.91 -1.09
CA LEU A 53 -2.46 -5.43 0.07
C LEU A 53 -2.49 -6.46 1.20
N ASP A 54 -2.69 -7.74 0.85
CA ASP A 54 -2.66 -8.83 1.82
C ASP A 54 -1.25 -9.07 2.38
N LEU A 55 -0.23 -9.03 1.52
CA LEU A 55 1.16 -9.09 1.96
C LEU A 55 1.51 -7.94 2.91
N LEU A 56 1.07 -6.71 2.61
CA LEU A 56 1.31 -5.54 3.47
C LEU A 56 0.69 -5.75 4.87
N SER A 57 -0.55 -6.24 4.93
CA SER A 57 -1.24 -6.57 6.17
C SER A 57 -0.54 -7.69 6.94
N GLN A 58 -0.09 -8.74 6.24
CA GLN A 58 0.65 -9.86 6.83
C GLN A 58 1.98 -9.39 7.43
N LEU A 59 2.75 -8.59 6.70
CA LEU A 59 4.03 -8.04 7.16
C LEU A 59 3.81 -7.19 8.41
N ALA A 60 2.81 -6.29 8.39
CA ALA A 60 2.47 -5.45 9.54
C ALA A 60 2.11 -6.28 10.79
N SER A 61 1.35 -7.37 10.61
CA SER A 61 0.88 -8.24 11.69
C SER A 61 1.96 -9.15 12.26
N THR A 62 3.01 -9.44 11.48
CA THR A 62 4.08 -10.39 11.84
C THR A 62 5.40 -9.73 12.20
N LEU A 63 5.42 -8.39 12.34
CA LEU A 63 6.60 -7.66 12.76
C LEU A 63 7.08 -8.15 14.15
N PRO A 64 8.40 -8.34 14.36
CA PRO A 64 8.92 -8.79 15.64
C PRO A 64 8.57 -7.81 16.77
N ALA A 65 7.87 -8.29 17.81
CA ALA A 65 7.41 -7.44 18.92
C ALA A 65 8.55 -6.80 19.73
N ASN A 66 9.73 -7.43 19.74
CA ASN A 66 10.95 -6.98 20.42
C ASN A 66 11.87 -6.12 19.53
N ALA A 67 11.45 -5.78 18.30
CA ALA A 67 12.20 -4.88 17.46
C ALA A 67 11.94 -3.41 17.85
N ASP A 68 13.00 -2.61 17.83
CA ASP A 68 12.90 -1.16 17.85
C ASP A 68 12.36 -0.70 16.49
N LYS A 69 11.06 -0.34 16.47
CA LYS A 69 10.35 0.03 15.24
C LYS A 69 10.94 1.28 14.59
N SER A 70 11.31 2.28 15.37
CA SER A 70 11.86 3.53 14.84
C SER A 70 13.21 3.27 14.16
N LYS A 71 14.11 2.56 14.85
CA LYS A 71 15.41 2.20 14.27
C LYS A 71 15.27 1.32 13.03
N SER A 72 14.34 0.37 13.06
CA SER A 72 14.08 -0.54 11.93
C SER A 72 13.50 0.20 10.73
N ALA A 73 12.60 1.16 10.96
CA ALA A 73 12.02 2.01 9.92
C ALA A 73 13.10 2.89 9.29
N ASP A 74 13.97 3.53 10.08
CA ASP A 74 15.07 4.34 9.56
C ASP A 74 16.04 3.51 8.70
N MET A 75 16.36 2.29 9.13
CA MET A 75 17.18 1.37 8.34
C MET A 75 16.52 1.01 7.01
N ALA A 76 15.22 0.69 7.04
CA ALA A 76 14.45 0.34 5.85
C ALA A 76 14.33 1.52 4.87
N LEU A 77 14.05 2.71 5.39
CA LEU A 77 13.92 3.94 4.60
C LEU A 77 15.23 4.30 3.91
N ARG A 78 16.37 4.23 4.63
CA ARG A 78 17.70 4.45 4.04
C ARG A 78 17.98 3.47 2.92
N ALA A 79 17.83 2.16 3.19
CA ALA A 79 18.05 1.13 2.18
C ALA A 79 17.12 1.29 0.96
N TYR A 80 15.88 1.71 1.17
CA TYR A 80 14.92 1.97 0.09
C TYR A 80 15.34 3.16 -0.76
N SER A 81 15.73 4.28 -0.14
CA SER A 81 16.25 5.46 -0.84
C SER A 81 17.55 5.18 -1.59
N ASP A 82 18.43 4.35 -1.03
CA ASP A 82 19.69 3.95 -1.68
C ASP A 82 19.43 3.09 -2.92
N LYS A 83 18.43 2.19 -2.87
CA LYS A 83 18.08 1.30 -3.99
C LYS A 83 17.21 1.99 -5.04
N TYR A 84 16.31 2.87 -4.61
CA TYR A 84 15.32 3.50 -5.47
C TYR A 84 15.32 5.02 -5.29
N ASN A 85 15.54 5.74 -6.40
CA ASN A 85 15.36 7.19 -6.42
C ASN A 85 13.87 7.55 -6.62
N ARG A 86 13.04 7.28 -5.61
CA ARG A 86 11.59 7.51 -5.65
C ARG A 86 11.11 8.22 -4.38
N PRO A 87 10.12 9.12 -4.47
CA PRO A 87 9.56 9.78 -3.29
C PRO A 87 8.84 8.75 -2.41
N ILE A 88 9.01 8.89 -1.09
CA ILE A 88 8.36 8.03 -0.10
C ILE A 88 7.10 8.72 0.38
N SER A 89 5.94 8.10 0.15
CA SER A 89 4.63 8.62 0.54
C SER A 89 4.54 8.88 2.06
N PRO A 90 3.92 9.98 2.50
CA PRO A 90 3.65 10.23 3.92
C PRO A 90 2.86 9.08 4.58
N THR A 91 1.92 8.48 3.85
CA THR A 91 1.08 7.38 4.36
C THR A 91 1.92 6.16 4.73
N ILE A 92 2.86 5.75 3.87
CA ILE A 92 3.71 4.59 4.20
C ILE A 92 4.67 4.91 5.34
N ARG A 93 5.15 6.15 5.49
CA ARG A 93 5.92 6.54 6.68
C ARG A 93 5.10 6.39 7.96
N GLN A 94 3.83 6.78 7.92
CA GLN A 94 2.93 6.60 9.05
C GLN A 94 2.71 5.11 9.35
N ILE A 95 2.49 4.28 8.33
CA ILE A 95 2.34 2.82 8.48
C ILE A 95 3.61 2.19 9.07
N LEU A 96 4.82 2.60 8.67
CA LEU A 96 6.05 2.04 9.25
C LEU A 96 6.16 2.34 10.77
N ASN A 97 5.69 3.52 11.19
CA ASN A 97 5.65 3.90 12.61
C ASN A 97 4.47 3.23 13.36
N GLN A 98 3.37 3.00 12.67
CA GLN A 98 2.12 2.44 13.19
C GLN A 98 1.61 1.32 12.27
N PRO A 99 2.22 0.12 12.31
CA PRO A 99 1.90 -0.96 11.38
C PRO A 99 0.43 -1.38 11.39
N GLN A 100 -0.26 -1.21 12.52
CA GLN A 100 -1.69 -1.50 12.66
C GLN A 100 -2.59 -0.72 11.70
N ILE A 101 -2.10 0.39 11.13
CA ILE A 101 -2.83 1.13 10.09
C ILE A 101 -3.03 0.23 8.87
N ALA A 102 -2.02 -0.54 8.46
CA ALA A 102 -2.09 -1.40 7.28
C ALA A 102 -3.11 -2.54 7.42
N THR A 103 -3.46 -2.90 8.65
CA THR A 103 -4.46 -3.93 8.97
C THR A 103 -5.85 -3.34 9.21
N SER A 104 -5.98 -2.01 9.28
CA SER A 104 -7.27 -1.36 9.54
C SER A 104 -8.20 -1.47 8.33
N THR A 105 -9.49 -1.70 8.57
CA THR A 105 -10.52 -1.73 7.53
C THR A 105 -10.57 -0.40 6.79
N LYS A 106 -10.47 0.72 7.51
CA LYS A 106 -10.42 2.06 6.93
C LYS A 106 -9.31 2.20 5.88
N PHE A 107 -8.07 1.82 6.20
CA PHE A 107 -6.98 1.90 5.23
C PHE A 107 -7.22 1.00 4.01
N ARG A 108 -7.77 -0.20 4.22
CA ARG A 108 -8.07 -1.13 3.12
C ARG A 108 -9.13 -0.56 2.17
N ASP A 109 -10.19 0.03 2.72
CA ASP A 109 -11.25 0.68 1.94
C ASP A 109 -10.70 1.90 1.17
N GLU A 110 -9.88 2.73 1.82
CA GLU A 110 -9.18 3.85 1.16
C GLU A 110 -8.30 3.38 0.01
N ALA A 111 -7.50 2.33 0.23
CA ALA A 111 -6.61 1.75 -0.77
C ALA A 111 -7.39 1.14 -1.95
N ALA A 112 -8.49 0.43 -1.68
CA ALA A 112 -9.35 -0.17 -2.69
C ALA A 112 -10.05 0.89 -3.54
N THR A 113 -10.56 1.95 -2.89
CA THR A 113 -11.15 3.10 -3.58
C THR A 113 -10.11 3.81 -4.45
N ALA A 114 -8.91 4.09 -3.93
CA ALA A 114 -7.85 4.73 -4.71
C ALA A 114 -7.41 3.88 -5.92
N PHE A 115 -7.36 2.55 -5.76
CA PHE A 115 -7.10 1.61 -6.85
C PHE A 115 -8.18 1.67 -7.92
N PHE A 116 -9.46 1.73 -7.52
CA PHE A 116 -10.58 1.87 -8.45
C PHE A 116 -10.48 3.17 -9.26
N LEU A 117 -10.27 4.31 -8.60
CA LEU A 117 -10.12 5.61 -9.27
C LEU A 117 -8.97 5.61 -10.29
N ARG A 118 -7.82 5.01 -9.96
CA ARG A 118 -6.70 4.85 -10.91
C ARG A 118 -7.09 3.98 -12.12
N SER A 119 -7.85 2.91 -11.88
CA SER A 119 -8.32 2.01 -12.93
C SER A 119 -9.31 2.73 -13.86
N CYS A 120 -10.22 3.55 -13.31
CA CYS A 120 -11.12 4.41 -14.08
C CYS A 120 -10.36 5.42 -14.94
N ASN A 121 -9.33 6.08 -14.40
CA ASN A 121 -8.50 7.00 -15.19
C ASN A 121 -7.81 6.32 -16.39
N LYS A 122 -7.35 5.08 -16.20
CA LYS A 122 -6.80 4.28 -17.30
C LYS A 122 -7.88 3.94 -18.34
N LEU A 123 -9.03 3.45 -17.90
CA LEU A 123 -10.15 3.11 -18.78
C LEU A 123 -10.66 4.34 -19.54
N GLU A 124 -10.71 5.51 -18.92
CA GLU A 124 -11.08 6.77 -19.58
C GLU A 124 -10.09 7.11 -20.71
N THR A 125 -8.80 6.96 -20.44
CA THR A 125 -7.76 7.18 -21.45
C THR A 125 -7.93 6.20 -22.61
N GLU A 126 -8.24 4.94 -22.33
CA GLU A 126 -8.54 3.95 -23.37
C GLU A 126 -9.79 4.33 -24.17
N ILE A 127 -10.90 4.71 -23.51
CA ILE A 127 -12.16 5.14 -24.13
C ILE A 127 -11.92 6.26 -25.15
N LYS A 128 -11.11 7.27 -24.79
CA LYS A 128 -10.76 8.41 -25.65
C LYS A 128 -10.10 7.98 -26.96
N THR A 129 -9.31 6.89 -26.93
CA THR A 129 -8.59 6.39 -28.11
C THR A 129 -9.41 5.43 -28.99
N LEU A 130 -10.54 4.92 -28.49
CA LEU A 130 -11.35 3.94 -29.19
C LEU A 130 -12.27 4.61 -30.23
N LYS A 131 -12.39 3.98 -31.40
CA LYS A 131 -13.16 4.50 -32.55
C LYS A 131 -14.65 4.13 -32.53
N THR A 132 -15.03 3.05 -31.85
CA THR A 132 -16.40 2.54 -31.93
C THR A 132 -17.12 2.66 -30.59
N SER A 133 -18.41 3.01 -30.66
CA SER A 133 -19.29 3.06 -29.49
C SER A 133 -19.29 1.74 -28.71
N ASN A 134 -19.37 0.60 -29.41
CA ASN A 134 -19.34 -0.73 -28.79
C ASN A 134 -18.03 -0.99 -28.01
N ALA A 135 -16.87 -0.59 -28.54
CA ALA A 135 -15.60 -0.77 -27.83
C ALA A 135 -15.52 0.11 -26.57
N ARG A 136 -16.04 1.35 -26.64
CA ARG A 136 -16.11 2.25 -25.48
C ARG A 136 -17.06 1.71 -24.42
N GLN A 137 -18.24 1.23 -24.83
CA GLN A 137 -19.21 0.63 -23.91
C GLN A 137 -18.62 -0.57 -23.17
N ARG A 138 -17.84 -1.42 -23.84
CA ARG A 138 -17.13 -2.53 -23.19
C ARG A 138 -16.18 -2.07 -22.08
N ARG A 139 -15.54 -0.90 -22.22
CA ARG A 139 -14.68 -0.32 -21.16
C ARG A 139 -15.48 0.22 -19.98
N VAL A 140 -16.67 0.77 -20.23
CA VAL A 140 -17.60 1.15 -19.18
C VAL A 140 -18.10 -0.08 -18.42
N THR A 141 -18.46 -1.15 -19.13
CA THR A 141 -18.82 -2.44 -18.50
C THR A 141 -17.69 -3.00 -17.64
N GLN A 142 -16.43 -2.94 -18.11
CA GLN A 142 -15.27 -3.32 -17.29
C GLN A 142 -15.14 -2.49 -16.01
N ALA A 143 -15.46 -1.20 -16.06
CA ALA A 143 -15.46 -0.36 -14.86
C ALA A 143 -16.57 -0.76 -13.89
N HIS A 144 -17.77 -1.09 -14.38
CA HIS A 144 -18.86 -1.59 -13.54
C HIS A 144 -18.52 -2.92 -12.87
N GLU A 145 -18.02 -3.90 -13.63
CA GLU A 145 -17.58 -5.19 -13.07
C GLU A 145 -16.52 -5.00 -11.99
N LEU A 146 -15.58 -4.07 -12.21
CA LEU A 146 -14.57 -3.75 -11.20
C LEU A 146 -15.16 -3.07 -9.97
N ALA A 147 -16.12 -2.16 -10.16
CA ALA A 147 -16.79 -1.47 -9.06
C ALA A 147 -17.52 -2.46 -8.15
N ASP A 148 -18.25 -3.41 -8.73
CA ASP A 148 -18.96 -4.45 -7.97
C ASP A 148 -17.97 -5.23 -7.09
N ILE A 149 -16.83 -5.67 -7.66
CA ILE A 149 -15.79 -6.36 -6.91
C ILE A 149 -15.21 -5.50 -5.78
N ILE A 150 -15.02 -4.20 -6.00
CA ILE A 150 -14.45 -3.31 -5.00
C ILE A 150 -15.46 -3.01 -3.89
N VAL A 151 -16.73 -2.75 -4.24
CA VAL A 151 -17.82 -2.50 -3.26
C VAL A 151 -18.00 -3.70 -2.35
N ASP A 152 -17.99 -4.92 -2.89
CA ASP A 152 -18.08 -6.15 -2.11
C ASP A 152 -16.90 -6.34 -1.13
N ARG A 153 -15.82 -5.58 -1.29
CA ARG A 153 -14.62 -5.64 -0.44
C ARG A 153 -14.55 -4.53 0.61
N LEU A 154 -15.50 -3.60 0.61
CA LEU A 154 -15.55 -2.52 1.60
C LEU A 154 -16.22 -3.02 2.88
N TYR A 155 -15.60 -2.75 4.03
CA TYR A 155 -16.10 -3.26 5.32
C TYR A 155 -15.90 -2.28 6.49
N SER A 156 -15.42 -1.06 6.24
CA SER A 156 -15.28 -0.05 7.32
C SER A 156 -16.61 0.60 7.67
N ASP A 157 -16.68 1.23 8.85
CA ASP A 157 -17.85 2.02 9.27
C ASP A 157 -18.12 3.20 8.31
N GLU A 158 -17.10 3.65 7.57
CA GLU A 158 -17.20 4.70 6.54
C GLU A 158 -17.48 4.14 5.14
N GLN A 159 -17.83 2.86 4.98
CA GLN A 159 -18.00 2.20 3.66
C GLN A 159 -18.90 2.97 2.70
N GLN A 160 -19.99 3.58 3.19
CA GLN A 160 -20.95 4.29 2.35
C GLN A 160 -20.29 5.46 1.59
N LYS A 161 -19.38 6.18 2.24
CA LYS A 161 -18.63 7.28 1.61
C LYS A 161 -17.80 6.79 0.42
N TYR A 162 -17.21 5.60 0.54
CA TYR A 162 -16.41 4.99 -0.51
C TYR A 162 -17.29 4.47 -1.66
N ILE A 163 -18.43 3.85 -1.33
CA ILE A 163 -19.45 3.43 -2.30
C ILE A 163 -19.95 4.64 -3.11
N ASP A 164 -20.28 5.74 -2.45
CA ASP A 164 -20.73 6.97 -3.10
C ASP A 164 -19.66 7.54 -4.06
N CYS A 165 -18.39 7.51 -3.64
CA CYS A 165 -17.25 7.90 -4.47
C CYS A 165 -17.14 7.03 -5.74
N ILE A 166 -17.24 5.70 -5.59
CA ILE A 166 -17.20 4.73 -6.69
C ILE A 166 -18.34 4.98 -7.67
N HIS A 167 -19.58 5.16 -7.18
CA HIS A 167 -20.73 5.45 -8.03
C HIS A 167 -20.63 6.79 -8.76
N SER A 168 -20.12 7.83 -8.09
CA SER A 168 -19.88 9.13 -8.71
C SER A 168 -18.88 9.03 -9.87
N GLU A 169 -17.79 8.28 -9.66
CA GLU A 169 -16.78 8.08 -10.69
C GLU A 169 -17.28 7.23 -11.87
N LEU A 170 -18.11 6.20 -11.60
CA LEU A 170 -18.79 5.44 -12.67
C LEU A 170 -19.70 6.32 -13.52
N ALA A 171 -20.47 7.21 -12.89
CA ALA A 171 -21.35 8.12 -13.62
C ALA A 171 -20.53 9.07 -14.51
N ARG A 172 -19.42 9.60 -13.98
CA ARG A 172 -18.46 10.43 -14.74
C ARG A 172 -17.90 9.68 -15.95
N LEU A 173 -17.41 8.45 -15.75
CA LEU A 173 -16.83 7.63 -16.81
C LEU A 173 -17.87 7.26 -17.88
N SER A 174 -19.09 6.93 -17.48
CA SER A 174 -20.19 6.64 -18.42
C SER A 174 -20.53 7.85 -19.29
N GLY A 175 -20.56 9.05 -18.70
CA GLY A 175 -20.75 10.31 -19.44
C GLY A 175 -19.63 10.62 -20.45
N SER A 176 -18.41 10.10 -20.26
CA SER A 176 -17.31 10.31 -21.21
C SER A 176 -17.55 9.65 -22.58
N THR A 177 -18.42 8.63 -22.65
CA THR A 177 -18.72 7.93 -23.91
C THR A 177 -19.61 8.75 -24.85
N SER A 178 -20.43 9.66 -24.32
CA SER A 178 -21.34 10.51 -25.11
C SER A 178 -20.67 11.78 -25.65
N LEU A 179 -19.56 12.21 -25.06
CA LEU A 179 -18.84 13.46 -25.42
C LEU A 179 -17.88 13.32 -26.61
N HIS A 180 -17.61 12.10 -27.07
CA HIS A 180 -16.74 11.85 -28.22
C HIS A 180 -17.58 11.34 -29.40
N PRO A 181 -18.14 12.21 -30.26
CA PRO A 181 -18.85 11.76 -31.45
C PRO A 181 -17.90 11.03 -32.42
N LEU A 182 -18.48 10.10 -33.18
CA LEU A 182 -17.82 9.28 -34.22
C LEU A 182 -17.14 10.13 -35.28
#